data_AF-A0A3M1QLT1-F1
#
_entry.id   AF-A0A3M1QLT1-F1
#
_cell.length_a   1.000
_cell.length_b   1.000
_cell.length_c   1.000
_cell.angle_alpha   90.00
_cell.angle_beta   90.00
_cell.angle_gamma   90.00
#
_symmetry.space_group_name_H-M   'P 1'
#
loop_
_entity.id
_entity.type
_entity.pdbx_description
1 polymer ?
#
loop_
_entity_poly.entity_id
_entity_poly.type
_entity_poly.pdbx_seq_one_letter_code
_entity_poly.pdbx_strand_id
1 'polypeptide(L)'
;PSAHDLHAALAQLPDTQRAILVLRYQEELDYRQIGEILDVAPGTVASRLSRARDALRRLLAEESAQAREETRTSAHPTDGEDGAASVMQ
;
A
#
# COMPACT_ATOMS: atom_id res chain seq x y z
N PRO A 1 -6.09 -7.68 0.61
CA PRO A 1 -5.57 -6.40 1.16
C PRO A 1 -6.55 -5.93 2.23
N SER A 2 -6.02 -5.61 3.41
CA SER A 2 -6.78 -4.98 4.49
C SER A 2 -7.02 -3.49 4.18
N ALA A 3 -7.92 -2.83 4.92
CA ALA A 3 -8.10 -1.38 4.79
C ALA A 3 -6.84 -0.59 5.16
N HIS A 4 -6.02 -1.12 6.08
CA HIS A 4 -4.74 -0.54 6.46
C HIS A 4 -3.73 -0.63 5.30
N ASP A 5 -3.63 -1.79 4.63
CA ASP A 5 -2.75 -2.00 3.48
C ASP A 5 -3.05 -1.01 2.35
N LEU A 6 -4.34 -0.69 2.15
CA LEU A 6 -4.76 0.29 1.14
C LEU A 6 -4.29 1.70 1.49
N HIS A 7 -4.43 2.11 2.75
CA HIS A 7 -3.99 3.43 3.18
C HIS A 7 -2.46 3.57 3.07
N ALA A 8 -1.71 2.56 3.50
CA ALA A 8 -0.25 2.51 3.38
C ALA A 8 0.20 2.54 1.92
N ALA A 9 -0.44 1.76 1.05
CA ALA A 9 -0.12 1.75 -0.38
C ALA A 9 -0.45 3.09 -1.07
N LEU A 10 -1.58 3.73 -0.74
CA LEU A 10 -1.92 5.05 -1.27
C LEU A 10 -0.95 6.15 -0.81
N ALA A 11 -0.42 6.05 0.42
CA ALA A 11 0.57 6.99 0.95
C ALA A 11 1.90 6.94 0.16
N GLN A 12 2.27 5.76 -0.34
CA GLN A 12 3.50 5.55 -1.12
C GLN A 12 3.40 6.01 -2.58
N LEU A 13 2.20 6.25 -3.10
CA LEU A 13 2.04 6.78 -4.45
C LEU A 13 2.53 8.23 -4.56
N PRO A 14 3.14 8.62 -5.70
CA PRO A 14 3.36 10.03 -6.02
C PRO A 14 2.06 10.83 -5.96
N ASP A 15 2.13 12.08 -5.52
CA ASP A 15 0.96 12.96 -5.33
C ASP A 15 0.03 12.98 -6.55
N THR A 16 0.61 13.08 -7.75
CA THR A 16 -0.18 13.10 -9.00
C THR A 16 -0.94 11.79 -9.25
N GLN A 17 -0.37 10.65 -8.89
CA GLN A 17 -1.02 9.35 -9.04
C GLN A 17 -2.09 9.14 -7.96
N ARG A 18 -1.86 9.61 -6.74
CA ARG A 18 -2.88 9.60 -5.69
C ARG A 18 -4.05 10.52 -6.05
N ALA A 19 -3.78 11.75 -6.47
CA ALA A 19 -4.79 12.72 -6.85
C ALA A 19 -5.70 12.21 -7.97
N ILE A 20 -5.14 11.59 -9.02
CA ILE A 20 -5.96 11.08 -10.13
C ILE A 20 -6.88 9.92 -9.71
N LEU A 21 -6.47 9.12 -8.72
CA LEU A 21 -7.29 8.05 -8.17
C LEU A 21 -8.43 8.61 -7.31
N VAL A 22 -8.13 9.58 -6.43
CA VAL A 22 -9.14 10.25 -5.60
C VAL A 22 -10.19 10.93 -6.47
N LEU A 23 -9.75 11.75 -7.43
CA LEU A 23 -10.67 12.44 -8.34
C LEU A 23 -11.55 11.46 -9.12
N ARG A 24 -11.03 10.28 -9.49
CA ARG A 24 -11.81 9.30 -10.26
C ARG A 24 -12.77 8.48 -9.40
N TYR A 25 -12.35 8.04 -8.23
CA TYR A 25 -13.06 7.02 -7.45
C TYR A 25 -13.80 7.56 -6.23
N GLN A 26 -13.35 8.69 -5.68
CA GLN A 26 -13.96 9.33 -4.53
C GLN A 26 -14.84 10.51 -4.95
N GLU A 27 -14.34 11.33 -5.87
CA GLU A 27 -15.11 12.46 -6.44
C GLU A 27 -15.93 12.06 -7.68
N GLU A 28 -15.81 10.80 -8.12
CA GLU A 28 -16.55 10.21 -9.26
C GLU A 28 -16.45 10.97 -10.60
N LEU A 29 -15.42 11.81 -10.76
CA LEU A 29 -15.27 12.67 -11.92
C LEU A 29 -14.93 11.88 -13.19
N ASP A 30 -15.40 12.40 -14.34
CA ASP A 30 -15.05 11.87 -15.65
C ASP A 30 -13.66 12.34 -16.12
N TYR A 31 -13.16 11.78 -17.22
CA TYR A 31 -11.80 12.07 -17.69
C TYR A 31 -11.62 13.51 -18.19
N ARG A 32 -12.71 14.19 -18.59
CA ARG A 32 -12.65 15.59 -19.01
C ARG A 32 -12.55 16.48 -17.78
N GLN A 33 -13.41 16.27 -16.78
CA GLN A 33 -13.39 17.02 -15.52
C GLN A 33 -12.04 16.87 -14.80
N ILE A 34 -11.48 15.66 -14.76
CA ILE A 34 -10.15 15.43 -14.19
C ILE A 34 -9.07 16.16 -15.00
N GLY A 35 -9.19 16.18 -16.33
CA GLY A 35 -8.27 16.88 -17.21
C GLY A 35 -8.28 18.39 -16.97
N GLU A 36 -9.46 18.98 -16.77
CA GLU A 36 -9.63 20.40 -16.43
C GLU A 36 -8.99 20.74 -15.08
N ILE A 37 -9.18 19.91 -14.05
CA ILE A 37 -8.61 20.13 -12.71
C ILE A 37 -7.08 20.00 -12.71
N LEU A 38 -6.54 19.03 -13.44
CA LEU A 38 -5.11 18.72 -13.46
C LEU A 38 -4.35 19.43 -14.59
N ASP A 39 -5.02 20.28 -15.36
CA ASP A 39 -4.51 20.99 -16.54
C ASP A 39 -3.82 20.05 -17.55
N VAL A 40 -4.51 18.97 -17.93
CA VAL A 40 -4.01 17.98 -18.91
C VAL A 40 -5.11 17.47 -19.84
N ALA A 41 -4.71 16.99 -21.01
CA ALA A 41 -5.64 16.37 -21.95
C ALA A 41 -6.34 15.12 -21.37
N PRO A 42 -7.62 14.83 -21.71
CA PRO A 42 -8.32 13.63 -21.27
C PRO A 42 -7.62 12.31 -21.65
N GLY A 43 -6.92 12.27 -22.78
CA GLY A 43 -6.09 11.12 -23.16
C GLY A 43 -4.89 10.91 -22.22
N THR A 44 -4.32 12.00 -21.71
CA THR A 44 -3.27 11.96 -20.68
C THR A 44 -3.83 11.44 -19.36
N VAL A 45 -5.05 11.85 -18.98
CA VAL A 45 -5.76 11.32 -17.81
C VAL A 45 -5.87 9.80 -17.86
N ALA A 46 -6.33 9.25 -18.99
CA ALA A 46 -6.45 7.80 -19.16
C ALA A 46 -5.11 7.07 -18.96
N SER A 47 -4.03 7.59 -19.56
CA SER A 47 -2.69 7.00 -19.42
C SER A 47 -2.14 7.11 -17.99
N ARG A 48 -2.34 8.24 -17.31
CA ARG A 48 -1.93 8.47 -15.91
C ARG A 48 -2.71 7.58 -14.96
N LEU A 49 -4.01 7.43 -15.18
CA LEU A 49 -4.87 6.58 -14.36
C LEU A 49 -4.51 5.11 -14.51
N SER A 50 -4.11 4.66 -15.71
CA SER A 50 -3.57 3.31 -15.89
C SER A 50 -2.31 3.09 -15.06
N ARG A 51 -1.33 3.99 -15.20
CA ARG A 51 -0.06 3.90 -14.45
C ARG A 51 -0.27 3.96 -12.94
N ALA A 52 -1.17 4.82 -12.46
CA ALA A 52 -1.51 4.94 -11.04
C ALA A 52 -2.13 3.64 -10.50
N ARG A 53 -3.06 3.00 -11.24
CA ARG A 53 -3.63 1.71 -10.85
C ARG A 53 -2.59 0.60 -10.83
N ASP A 54 -1.69 0.56 -11.80
CA ASP A 54 -0.64 -0.46 -11.84
C ASP A 54 0.37 -0.28 -10.71
N ALA A 55 0.71 0.97 -10.36
CA ALA A 55 1.53 1.27 -9.19
C ALA A 55 0.83 0.85 -7.89
N LEU A 56 -0.44 1.22 -7.72
CA LEU A 56 -1.22 0.84 -6.53
C LEU A 56 -1.32 -0.68 -6.37
N ARG A 57 -1.53 -1.42 -7.46
CA ARG A 57 -1.58 -2.89 -7.44
C ARG A 57 -0.26 -3.51 -6.97
N ARG A 58 0.89 -2.98 -7.41
CA ARG A 58 2.20 -3.47 -6.98
C ARG A 58 2.42 -3.23 -5.49
N LEU A 59 2.15 -2.00 -5.03
CA LEU A 59 2.27 -1.64 -3.62
C LEU A 59 1.36 -2.50 -2.72
N LEU A 60 0.11 -2.72 -3.12
CA LEU A 60 -0.80 -3.60 -2.38
C LEU A 60 -0.32 -5.05 -2.32
N ALA A 61 0.33 -5.54 -3.39
CA ALA A 61 0.92 -6.88 -3.40
C ALA A 61 2.10 -6.97 -2.43
N GLU A 62 2.96 -5.95 -2.41
CA GLU A 62 4.11 -5.83 -1.51
C GLU A 62 3.67 -5.75 -0.04
N GLU A 63 2.72 -4.86 0.30
CA GLU A 63 2.15 -4.74 1.66
C GLU A 63 1.54 -6.06 2.13
N SER A 64 0.78 -6.73 1.27
CA SER A 64 0.18 -8.01 1.62
C SER A 64 1.21 -9.14 1.81
N ALA A 65 2.38 -9.04 1.17
CA ALA A 65 3.48 -9.98 1.36
C ALA A 65 4.20 -9.71 2.70
N GLN A 66 4.43 -8.44 3.03
CA GLN A 66 5.05 -8.03 4.29
C GLN A 66 4.20 -8.43 5.51
N ALA A 67 2.89 -8.17 5.47
CA ALA A 67 1.96 -8.56 6.54
C ALA A 67 1.97 -10.09 6.80
N ARG A 68 2.17 -10.90 5.76
CA ARG A 68 2.28 -12.37 5.89
C ARG A 68 3.60 -12.82 6.50
N GLU A 69 4.69 -12.07 6.26
CA GLU A 69 6.01 -12.39 6.78
C GLU A 69 6.18 -11.97 8.24
N GLU A 70 5.62 -10.83 8.64
CA GLU A 70 5.60 -10.39 10.05
C GLU A 70 4.81 -11.36 10.95
N THR A 71 3.71 -11.91 10.42
CA THR A 71 2.94 -12.96 11.12
C THR A 71 3.75 -14.26 11.27
N ARG A 72 4.69 -14.55 10.35
CA ARG A 72 5.54 -15.76 10.41
C ARG A 72 6.78 -15.56 11.29
N THR A 73 7.36 -14.36 11.29
CA THR A 73 8.58 -14.02 12.06
C THR A 73 8.27 -13.70 13.53
N SER A 74 7.09 -13.16 13.85
CA SER A 74 6.66 -12.95 15.25
C SER A 74 6.31 -14.25 15.99
N ALA A 75 6.22 -15.38 15.29
CA ALA A 75 6.10 -16.72 15.89
C ALA A 75 7.47 -17.34 16.25
N HIS A 76 8.49 -16.52 16.53
CA HIS A 76 9.70 -17.00 17.24
C HIS A 76 9.40 -16.99 18.74
N PRO A 77 9.22 -18.15 19.39
CA PRO A 77 9.16 -18.20 20.83
C PRO A 77 10.54 -17.80 21.36
N THR A 78 10.65 -16.60 21.90
CA THR A 78 11.64 -16.36 22.94
C THR A 78 11.13 -17.10 24.18
N ASP A 79 11.31 -18.42 24.23
CA ASP A 79 11.39 -19.11 25.52
C ASP A 79 12.78 -18.82 26.09
N GLY A 80 12.90 -17.60 26.60
CA GLY A 80 13.90 -17.26 27.59
C GLY A 80 13.39 -17.74 28.95
N GLU A 81 14.10 -18.75 29.46
CA GLU A 81 14.47 -18.91 30.87
C GLU A 81 13.36 -19.27 31.89
N ASP A 82 13.43 -20.50 32.40
CA ASP A 82 13.45 -20.66 33.87
C ASP A 82 14.39 -21.82 34.28
N GLY A 83 15.22 -21.52 35.27
CA GLY A 83 16.46 -22.26 35.57
C GLY A 83 16.29 -23.48 36.48
N ALA A 84 17.31 -24.35 36.43
CA ALA A 84 17.68 -25.19 37.56
C ALA A 84 19.20 -25.40 37.58
N ALA A 85 19.84 -24.53 38.37
CA ALA A 85 20.92 -24.83 39.31
C ALA A 85 22.15 -25.66 38.85
N SER A 86 23.29 -24.95 38.85
CA SER A 86 24.54 -25.32 39.52
C SER A 86 25.01 -26.79 39.52
N VAL A 87 25.97 -27.08 38.64
CA VAL A 87 27.40 -27.28 39.00
C VAL A 87 27.71 -27.71 40.45
N MET A 88 28.36 -28.89 40.54
CA MET A 88 29.40 -29.32 41.51
C MET A 88 29.06 -29.46 43.00
N GLN A 89 28.83 -30.69 43.45
CA GLN A 89 29.80 -31.56 44.18
C GLN A 89 29.11 -32.80 44.72
#